data_AF-A0A8J8DF75-F1
#
_entry.id   AF-A0A8J8DF75-F1
#
_cell.length_a   1.000
_cell.length_b   1.000
_cell.length_c   1.000
_cell.angle_alpha   90.00
_cell.angle_beta   90.00
_cell.angle_gamma   90.00
#
_symmetry.space_group_name_H-M   'P 1'
#
loop_
_entity.id
_entity.type
_entity.pdbx_description
1 polymer ?
#
loop_
_entity_poly.entity_id
_entity_poly.type
_entity_poly.pdbx_seq_one_letter_code
_entity_poly.pdbx_strand_id
1 'polypeptide(L)' 'MKSSLLRKRLEVVKKRKEFLALEEARLVRMARQKKAAASKLAKIKREKVAVALEEAKLIRVLKQNGYPAV' A
#
# COMPACT_ATOMS: atom_id res chain seq x y z
N MET A 1 -3.07 -20.02 14.28
CA MET A 1 -4.10 -19.48 13.34
C MET A 1 -4.05 -17.96 13.13
N LYS A 2 -3.92 -17.11 14.17
CA LYS A 2 -3.95 -15.63 13.99
C LYS A 2 -2.77 -15.06 13.16
N SER A 3 -1.58 -15.65 13.28
CA SER A 3 -0.39 -15.21 12.55
C SER A 3 -0.44 -15.50 11.04
N SER A 4 -1.09 -16.58 10.60
CA SER A 4 -1.21 -16.92 9.17
C SER A 4 -2.18 -16.01 8.44
N LEU A 5 -3.27 -15.58 9.09
CA LEU A 5 -4.22 -14.62 8.52
C LEU A 5 -3.60 -13.23 8.35
N LEU A 6 -2.83 -12.76 9.35
CA LEU A 6 -2.10 -11.49 9.28
C LEU A 6 -1.06 -11.49 8.15
N ARG A 7 -0.35 -12.61 7.93
CA ARG A 7 0.58 -12.78 6.80
C ARG A 7 -0.12 -12.72 5.45
N LYS A 8 -1.25 -13.41 5.29
CA LYS A 8 -2.07 -13.34 4.06
C LYS A 8 -2.56 -11.92 3.80
N ARG A 9 -3.01 -11.20 4.85
CA ARG A 9 -3.43 -9.81 4.72
C ARG A 9 -2.26 -8.90 4.31
N LEU A 10 -1.07 -9.12 4.85
CA LEU A 10 0.13 -8.39 4.45
C LEU A 10 0.48 -8.62 2.97
N GLU A 11 0.37 -9.84 2.45
CA GLU A 11 0.60 -10.14 1.03
C GLU A 11 -0.39 -9.40 0.11
N VAL A 12 -1.68 -9.37 0.48
CA VAL A 12 -2.70 -8.62 -0.27
C VAL A 12 -2.38 -7.12 -0.28
N VAL A 13 -1.99 -6.55 0.86
CA VAL A 13 -1.61 -5.14 0.98
C VAL A 13 -0.39 -4.81 0.12
N LYS A 14 0.63 -5.70 0.10
CA LYS A 14 1.81 -5.56 -0.76
C LYS A 14 1.44 -5.55 -2.25
N LYS A 15 0.64 -6.52 -2.70
CA LYS A 15 0.16 -6.57 -4.09
C LYS A 15 -0.62 -5.30 -4.47
N ARG A 16 -1.49 -4.82 -3.57
CA ARG A 16 -2.24 -3.58 -3.80
C ARG A 16 -1.33 -2.36 -3.94
N LYS A 17 -0.26 -2.28 -3.15
CA LYS A 17 0.75 -1.22 -3.23
C LYS A 17 1.50 -1.25 -4.56
N GLU A 18 1.83 -2.43 -5.08
CA GLU A 18 2.45 -2.61 -6.39
C GLU A 18 1.54 -2.12 -7.52
N PHE A 19 0.26 -2.51 -7.52
CA PHE A 19 -0.72 -2.02 -8.50
C PHE A 19 -0.86 -0.50 -8.48
N LEU A 20 -0.96 0.10 -7.29
CA LEU A 20 -1.03 1.57 -7.16
C LEU A 20 0.24 2.26 -7.68
N ALA A 21 1.42 1.65 -7.51
CA ALA A 21 2.66 2.20 -8.03
C ALA A 21 2.71 2.16 -9.57
N LEU A 22 2.25 1.08 -10.19
CA LEU A 22 2.14 0.96 -11.65
C LEU A 22 1.13 1.97 -12.22
N GLU A 23 0.00 2.15 -11.55
CA GLU A 23 -1.02 3.09 -11.99
C GLU A 23 -0.58 4.54 -11.80
N GLU A 24 0.13 4.85 -10.70
CA GLU A 24 0.78 6.15 -10.51
C GLU A 24 1.76 6.43 -11.65
N ALA A 25 2.64 5.48 -11.99
CA ALA A 25 3.60 5.65 -13.09
C ALA A 25 2.90 5.89 -14.43
N ARG A 26 1.79 5.18 -14.70
CA ARG A 26 0.96 5.41 -15.89
C ARG A 26 0.34 6.81 -15.88
N LEU A 27 -0.25 7.24 -14.76
CA LEU A 27 -0.87 8.55 -14.63
C LEU A 27 0.14 9.69 -14.69
N VAL A 28 1.35 9.53 -14.16
CA VAL A 28 2.44 10.52 -14.30
C VAL A 28 2.78 10.72 -15.78
N ARG A 29 2.90 9.63 -16.56
CA ARG A 29 3.12 9.72 -18.02
C ARG A 29 1.97 10.45 -18.72
N MET A 30 0.73 10.14 -18.35
CA MET A 30 -0.46 10.79 -18.93
C MET A 30 -0.67 12.24 -18.47
N ALA A 31 -0.30 12.59 -17.24
CA ALA A 31 -0.44 13.93 -16.68
C ALA A 31 0.52 14.94 -17.35
N ARG A 32 1.68 14.47 -17.81
CA ARG A 32 2.56 15.26 -18.70
C ARG A 32 1.88 15.62 -20.03
N GLN A 33 0.89 14.84 -20.46
CA GLN A 33 0.20 15.01 -21.75
C GLN A 33 -1.17 15.72 -21.62
N LYS A 34 -1.91 15.52 -20.51
CA LYS A 34 -3.25 16.10 -20.29
C LYS A 34 -3.50 16.47 -18.83
N LYS A 35 -3.96 17.72 -18.57
CA LYS A 35 -4.30 18.25 -17.22
C LYS A 35 -5.28 17.37 -16.42
N ALA A 36 -6.21 16.68 -17.09
CA ALA A 36 -7.21 15.82 -16.43
C ALA A 36 -6.61 14.61 -15.66
N ALA A 37 -5.40 14.17 -16.00
CA ALA A 37 -4.73 13.07 -15.30
C ALA A 37 -4.11 13.51 -13.95
N ALA A 38 -3.97 14.81 -13.70
CA ALA A 38 -3.43 15.33 -12.44
C ALA A 38 -4.37 15.07 -11.24
N SER A 39 -5.68 15.19 -11.43
CA SER A 39 -6.65 14.91 -10.34
C SER A 39 -6.71 13.43 -9.98
N LYS A 40 -6.63 12.54 -11.00
CA LYS A 40 -6.52 11.10 -10.80
C LYS A 40 -5.22 10.73 -10.09
N LEU A 41 -4.11 11.35 -10.47
CA LEU A 41 -2.81 11.14 -9.83
C LEU A 41 -2.83 11.51 -8.35
N ALA A 42 -3.49 12.61 -7.98
CA ALA A 42 -3.64 13.02 -6.59
C ALA A 42 -4.44 12.01 -5.75
N LYS A 43 -5.49 11.40 -6.33
CA LYS A 43 -6.26 10.32 -5.67
C LYS A 43 -5.39 9.09 -5.41
N ILE A 44 -4.67 8.61 -6.44
CA ILE A 44 -3.79 7.43 -6.31
C ILE A 44 -2.70 7.66 -5.25
N LYS A 45 -2.12 8.86 -5.19
CA LYS A 45 -1.13 9.20 -4.17
C LYS A 45 -1.69 9.09 -2.75
N ARG A 46 -2.91 9.55 -2.50
CA ARG A 46 -3.57 9.43 -1.19
C ARG A 46 -3.82 7.97 -0.82
N GLU A 47 -4.30 7.16 -1.76
CA GLU A 47 -4.52 5.73 -1.53
C GLU A 47 -3.22 4.99 -1.21
N LYS A 48 -2.12 5.30 -1.91
CA LYS A 48 -0.80 4.71 -1.66
C LYS A 48 -0.30 4.97 -0.24
N VAL A 49 -0.52 6.17 0.29
CA VAL A 49 -0.19 6.51 1.69
C VAL A 49 -1.03 5.69 2.67
N ALA A 50 -2.34 5.59 2.45
CA ALA A 50 -3.22 4.78 3.30
C ALA A 50 -2.80 3.29 3.33
N VAL A 51 -2.48 2.72 2.17
CA VAL A 51 -2.01 1.34 2.03
C VAL A 51 -0.65 1.14 2.73
N ALA A 52 0.27 2.11 2.65
CA ALA A 52 1.55 2.04 3.34
C ALA A 52 1.39 2.07 4.88
N LEU A 53 0.44 2.85 5.40
CA LEU A 53 0.12 2.86 6.83
C LEU A 53 -0.50 1.54 7.30
N GLU A 54 -1.37 0.93 6.48
CA GLU A 54 -1.92 -0.41 6.78
C GLU A 54 -0.81 -1.47 6.80
N GLU A 55 0.11 -1.44 5.83
CA GLU A 55 1.28 -2.33 5.78
C GLU A 55 2.14 -2.18 7.05
N ALA A 56 2.46 -0.95 7.45
CA ALA A 56 3.25 -0.68 8.64
C ALA A 56 2.59 -1.18 9.94
N LYS A 57 1.26 -1.02 10.05
CA LYS A 57 0.49 -1.56 11.19
C LYS A 57 0.55 -3.09 11.23
N LEU A 58 0.36 -3.76 10.09
CA LEU A 58 0.44 -5.22 10.01
C LEU A 58 1.83 -5.74 10.38
N ILE A 59 2.89 -5.10 9.88
CA ILE A 59 4.27 -5.45 10.22
C ILE A 59 4.53 -5.26 11.72
N ARG A 60 4.08 -4.15 12.31
CA ARG A 60 4.22 -3.90 13.75
C ARG A 60 3.55 -4.99 14.58
N VAL A 61 2.31 -5.33 14.25
CA VAL A 61 1.56 -6.40 14.94
C VAL A 61 2.23 -7.75 14.76
N LEU A 62 2.76 -8.06 13.58
CA LEU A 62 3.51 -9.30 13.34
C LEU A 62 4.80 -9.36 14.15
N LYS A 63 5.55 -8.26 14.26
CA LYS A 63 6.76 -8.16 15.10
C LYS A 63 6.43 -8.35 16.58
N GLN A 64 5.39 -7.68 17.08
CA GLN A 64 4.95 -7.79 18.47
C GLN A 64 4.46 -9.20 18.82
N ASN A 65 3.81 -9.91 17.89
CA ASN A 65 3.43 -11.32 18.11
C ASN A 65 4.61 -12.30 18.05
N GLY A 66 5.77 -11.90 17.50
CA GLY A 66 6.96 -12.75 17.37
C GLY A 66 7.99 -12.55 18.48
N TYR A 67 7.88 -11.47 19.26
CA TYR A 67 8.76 -11.16 20.38
C TYR A 67 7.88 -11.11 21.64
N PRO A 68 7.78 -12.19 22.43
CA PRO A 68 7.21 -12.05 23.76
C PRO A 68 8.11 -11.06 24.50
N ALA A 69 7.50 -10.03 25.08
CA ALA A 69 8.22 -9.15 26.00
C ALA A 69 8.64 -10.02 27.19
N VAL A 70 9.88 -10.51 27.16
CA VAL A 70 10.59 -11.16 28.26
C VAL A 70 11.89 -10.41 28.43
#